data_AF-A0A3C0KE08-F1
#
_entry.id   AF-A0A3C0KE08-F1
#
_cell.length_a   1.000
_cell.length_b   1.000
_cell.length_c   1.000
_cell.angle_alpha   90.00
_cell.angle_beta   90.00
_cell.angle_gamma   90.00
#
_symmetry.space_group_name_H-M   'P 1'
#
loop_
_entity.id
_entity.type
_entity.pdbx_description
1 polymer ?
#
loop_
_entity_poly.entity_id
_entity_poly.type
_entity_poly.pdbx_seq_one_letter_code
_entity_poly.pdbx_strand_id
1 'polypeptide(L)'
;MRDWLFFNKMVTPQIITAVYWLLLAIAVLSGLGAMFGGFGGFTLGKFLTGLFIAVGGSLGARIWCELLIVLFKMNEALQDLRQRNPEQ
;
A
#
# COMPACT_ATOMS: atom_id res chain seq x y z
N MET A 1 -14.58 14.19 22.17
CA MET A 1 -14.82 13.25 21.04
C MET A 1 -14.66 13.91 19.65
N ARG A 2 -13.90 15.01 19.52
CA ARG A 2 -13.59 15.64 18.23
C ARG A 2 -12.10 15.73 17.92
N ASP A 3 -11.27 15.15 18.80
CA ASP A 3 -9.81 15.18 18.69
C ASP A 3 -9.20 13.99 17.95
N TRP A 4 -10.04 13.04 17.51
CA TRP A 4 -9.61 11.94 16.63
C TRP A 4 -9.44 12.38 15.17
N LEU A 5 -9.96 13.56 14.82
CA LEU A 5 -9.87 14.16 13.48
C LEU A 5 -8.84 15.30 13.43
N PHE A 6 -8.20 15.64 14.55
CA PHE A 6 -7.08 16.56 14.50
C PHE A 6 -5.85 15.80 14.01
N PHE A 7 -5.53 16.07 12.75
CA PHE A 7 -4.30 15.82 12.00
C PHE A 7 -3.02 16.35 12.70
N ASN A 8 -2.94 16.26 14.03
CA ASN A 8 -1.79 16.71 14.82
C ASN A 8 -0.76 15.60 15.04
N LYS A 9 -1.08 14.36 14.65
CA LYS A 9 -0.20 13.21 14.82
C LYS A 9 -0.31 12.33 13.58
N MET A 10 0.51 12.61 12.57
CA MET A 10 0.84 11.74 11.41
C MET A 10 -0.08 10.51 11.21
N VAL A 11 -1.38 10.69 11.00
CA VAL A 11 -2.34 9.57 10.88
C VAL A 11 -2.12 8.85 9.55
N THR A 12 -1.63 9.60 8.57
CA THR A 12 -1.45 9.15 7.20
C THR A 12 -0.49 7.97 7.02
N PRO A 13 0.72 7.94 7.62
CA PRO A 13 1.59 6.76 7.55
C PRO A 13 0.99 5.50 8.21
N GLN A 14 0.21 5.64 9.28
CA GLN A 14 -0.47 4.50 9.91
C GLN A 14 -1.62 3.94 9.05
N ILE A 15 -2.37 4.80 8.37
CA ILE A 15 -3.40 4.36 7.43
C ILE A 15 -2.77 3.64 6.23
N ILE A 16 -1.67 4.17 5.68
CA ILE A 16 -0.99 3.53 4.52
C ILE A 16 -0.45 2.15 4.88
N THR A 17 0.13 2.00 6.08
CA THR A 17 0.61 0.68 6.53
C THR A 17 -0.52 -0.33 6.72
N ALA A 18 -1.71 0.09 7.15
CA ALA A 18 -2.90 -0.77 7.18
C ALA A 18 -3.36 -1.16 5.76
N VAL A 19 -3.36 -0.20 4.82
CA VAL A 19 -3.70 -0.44 3.41
C VAL A 19 -2.69 -1.36 2.73
N TYR A 20 -1.40 -1.25 3.05
CA TYR A 20 -0.36 -2.15 2.56
C TYR A 20 -0.63 -3.61 2.94
N TRP A 21 -0.94 -3.87 4.21
CA TRP A 21 -1.27 -5.22 4.68
C TRP A 21 -2.54 -5.76 4.01
N LEU A 22 -3.53 -4.91 3.77
CA LEU A 22 -4.74 -5.27 3.03
C LEU A 22 -4.44 -5.61 1.55
N LEU A 23 -3.67 -4.78 0.85
CA LEU A 23 -3.22 -5.02 -0.52
C LEU A 23 -2.40 -6.30 -0.64
N LEU A 24 -1.51 -6.56 0.34
CA LEU A 24 -0.73 -7.77 0.40
C LEU A 24 -1.64 -9.00 0.56
N ALA A 25 -2.62 -8.93 1.47
CA ALA A 25 -3.60 -10.00 1.66
C ALA A 25 -4.38 -10.27 0.37
N ILE A 26 -4.84 -9.23 -0.33
CA ILE A 26 -5.53 -9.34 -1.62
C ILE A 26 -4.62 -9.92 -2.70
N ALA A 27 -3.36 -9.51 -2.78
CA ALA A 27 -2.40 -10.03 -3.76
C ALA A 27 -2.13 -11.52 -3.53
N VAL A 28 -1.98 -11.94 -2.27
CA VAL A 28 -1.80 -13.35 -1.88
C VAL A 28 -3.07 -14.15 -2.20
N LEU A 29 -4.25 -13.66 -1.81
CA LEU A 29 -5.54 -14.30 -2.11
C LEU A 29 -5.81 -14.40 -3.61
N SER A 30 -5.44 -13.37 -4.38
CA SER A 30 -5.60 -13.36 -5.84
C SER A 30 -4.61 -14.31 -6.52
N GLY A 31 -3.36 -14.41 -6.03
CA GLY A 31 -2.39 -15.39 -6.51
C GLY A 31 -2.82 -16.83 -6.24
N LEU A 32 -3.27 -17.11 -5.02
CA LEU A 32 -3.86 -18.40 -4.65
C LEU A 32 -5.13 -18.70 -5.45
N GLY A 33 -6.02 -17.72 -5.61
CA GLY A 33 -7.22 -17.82 -6.41
C GLY A 33 -6.94 -18.06 -7.90
N ALA A 34 -5.87 -17.50 -8.46
CA ALA A 34 -5.47 -17.75 -9.84
C ALA A 34 -4.83 -19.15 -10.02
N MET A 35 -4.14 -19.66 -9.00
CA MET A 35 -3.54 -21.00 -9.00
C MET A 35 -4.59 -22.12 -8.81
N PHE A 36 -5.61 -21.89 -7.97
CA PHE A 36 -6.64 -22.89 -7.63
C PHE A 36 -8.01 -22.66 -8.30
N GLY A 37 -8.29 -21.45 -8.80
CA GLY A 37 -9.56 -21.05 -9.41
C GLY A 37 -9.51 -21.17 -10.93
N GLY A 38 -9.99 -22.29 -11.46
CA GLY A 38 -10.14 -22.46 -12.91
C GLY A 38 -10.79 -23.79 -13.28
N PHE A 39 -11.76 -23.73 -14.20
CA PHE A 39 -12.62 -24.84 -14.63
C PHE A 39 -11.91 -25.94 -15.47
N GLY A 40 -10.61 -26.16 -15.28
CA GLY A 40 -9.81 -27.08 -16.11
C GLY A 40 -8.61 -27.73 -15.41
N GLY A 41 -8.53 -27.68 -14.08
CA GLY A 41 -7.42 -28.26 -13.32
C GLY A 41 -6.13 -27.43 -13.28
N PHE A 42 -5.12 -27.94 -12.57
CA PHE A 42 -3.82 -27.30 -12.38
C PHE A 42 -2.95 -27.43 -13.64
N THR A 43 -2.80 -26.34 -14.39
CA THR A 43 -1.94 -26.27 -15.58
C THR A 43 -0.75 -25.36 -15.34
N LEU A 44 0.42 -25.70 -15.88
CA LEU A 44 1.66 -24.89 -15.76
C LEU A 44 1.46 -23.42 -16.14
N GLY A 45 0.64 -23.12 -17.16
CA GLY A 45 0.30 -21.74 -17.55
C GLY A 45 -0.48 -20.95 -16.48
N LYS A 46 -1.40 -21.60 -15.76
CA LYS A 46 -2.14 -21.01 -14.63
C LYS A 46 -1.23 -20.77 -13.43
N PHE A 47 -0.30 -21.70 -13.19
CA PHE A 47 0.70 -21.55 -12.14
C PHE A 47 1.67 -20.39 -12.41
N LEU A 48 2.19 -20.27 -13.64
CA LEU A 48 3.06 -19.14 -14.03
C LEU A 48 2.32 -17.80 -13.95
N THR A 49 1.07 -17.73 -14.40
CA THR A 49 0.28 -16.50 -14.30
C THR A 49 -0.05 -16.13 -12.85
N GLY A 50 -0.43 -17.12 -12.02
CA GLY A 50 -0.62 -16.90 -10.58
C GLY A 50 0.66 -16.43 -9.88
N LEU A 51 1.82 -16.99 -10.26
CA LEU A 51 3.12 -16.55 -9.73
C LEU A 51 3.46 -15.13 -10.19
N PHE A 52 3.24 -14.79 -11.46
CA PHE A 52 3.45 -13.43 -11.98
C PHE A 52 2.53 -12.41 -11.29
N ILE A 53 1.28 -12.76 -11.04
CA ILE A 53 0.31 -11.91 -10.34
C ILE A 53 0.69 -11.75 -8.87
N ALA A 54 1.10 -12.83 -8.19
CA ALA A 54 1.53 -12.77 -6.80
C ALA A 54 2.81 -11.93 -6.64
N VAL A 55 3.82 -12.18 -7.48
CA VAL A 55 5.09 -11.45 -7.45
C VAL A 55 4.90 -10.01 -7.89
N GLY A 56 4.26 -9.79 -9.04
CA GLY A 56 4.00 -8.44 -9.58
C GLY A 56 3.08 -7.62 -8.68
N GLY A 57 2.03 -8.23 -8.12
CA GLY A 57 1.13 -7.60 -7.17
C GLY A 57 1.82 -7.25 -5.85
N SER A 58 2.66 -8.16 -5.31
CA SER A 58 3.43 -7.88 -4.10
C SER A 58 4.52 -6.81 -4.31
N LEU A 59 5.25 -6.86 -5.43
CA LEU A 59 6.29 -5.86 -5.73
C LEU A 59 5.67 -4.49 -6.00
N GLY A 60 4.62 -4.45 -6.83
CA GLY A 60 3.90 -3.23 -7.17
C GLY A 60 3.28 -2.59 -5.92
N ALA A 61 2.64 -3.39 -5.06
CA ALA A 61 2.08 -2.89 -3.80
C ALA A 61 3.14 -2.30 -2.87
N ARG A 62 4.35 -2.90 -2.81
CA ARG A 62 5.47 -2.35 -2.03
C ARG A 62 5.96 -1.01 -2.58
N ILE A 63 6.28 -0.95 -3.87
CA ILE A 63 6.78 0.27 -4.51
C ILE A 63 5.74 1.39 -4.37
N TRP A 64 4.47 1.09 -4.62
CA TRP A 64 3.39 2.07 -4.50
C TRP A 64 3.22 2.58 -3.05
N CYS A 65 3.20 1.69 -2.06
CA CYS A 65 3.08 2.09 -0.66
C CYS A 65 4.27 2.93 -0.18
N GLU A 66 5.48 2.58 -0.60
CA GLU A 66 6.71 3.28 -0.20
C GLU A 66 6.74 4.70 -0.80
N LEU A 67 6.33 4.85 -2.06
CA LEU A 67 6.17 6.17 -2.70
C LEU A 67 5.10 7.03 -2.01
N LEU A 68 3.98 6.45 -1.59
CA LEU A 68 2.96 7.19 -0.84
C LEU A 68 3.50 7.68 0.51
N ILE A 69 4.21 6.84 1.26
CA ILE A 69 4.80 7.22 2.55
C ILE A 69 5.81 8.37 2.36
N VAL A 70 6.65 8.29 1.32
CA VAL A 70 7.64 9.34 1.01
C VAL A 70 6.96 10.66 0.67
N LEU A 71 5.88 10.65 -0.14
CA LEU A 71 5.11 11.86 -0.45
C LEU A 71 4.52 12.51 0.80
N PHE A 72 3.95 11.71 1.71
CA PHE A 72 3.40 12.24 2.96
C PHE A 72 4.46 12.80 3.90
N LYS A 73 5.64 12.15 3.97
CA LYS A 73 6.79 12.69 4.70
C LYS A 73 7.26 14.03 4.14
N MET A 74 7.26 14.18 2.81
CA MET A 74 7.63 15.46 2.18
C MET A 74 6.61 16.56 2.50
N ASN A 75 5.32 16.22 2.54
CA ASN A 75 4.26 17.16 2.91
C ASN A 75 4.38 17.60 4.39
N GLU A 76 4.71 16.67 5.30
CA GLU A 76 4.98 17.02 6.71
C GLU A 76 6.22 17.92 6.84
N ALA A 77 7.30 17.65 6.11
CA ALA A 77 8.48 18.51 6.09
C ALA A 77 8.16 19.94 5.59
N LEU A 78 7.30 20.06 4.57
CA LEU A 78 6.81 21.35 4.07
C LEU A 78 5.93 22.08 5.08
N GLN A 79 5.07 21.36 5.81
CA GLN A 79 4.25 21.94 6.88
C GLN A 79 5.11 22.43 8.05
N ASP A 80 6.13 21.68 8.46
CA ASP A 80 7.09 22.09 9.50
C ASP A 80 7.87 23.35 9.08
N LEU A 81 8.30 23.43 7.81
CA LEU A 81 8.94 24.64 7.27
C LEU A 81 8.02 25.86 7.28
N ARG A 82 6.74 25.70 6.91
CA ARG A 82 5.75 26.80 6.97
C ARG A 82 5.54 27.29 8.40
N GLN A 83 5.52 26.38 9.38
CA GLN A 83 5.27 26.73 10.78
C GLN A 83 6.46 27.45 11.43
N ARG A 84 7.68 27.17 10.96
CA ARG A 84 8.92 27.79 11.43
C ARG A 84 9.21 29.17 10.81
N ASN A 85 8.49 29.56 9.76
CA ASN A 85 8.70 30.84 9.07
C ASN A 85 7.43 31.72 9.01
N PRO A 86 6.87 32.16 10.16
CA PRO A 86 5.68 33.02 10.17
C PRO A 86 5.94 34.48 9.75
N GLU A 87 7.19 34.90 9.50
CA GLU A 87 7.59 36.33 9.42
C GLU A 87 8.39 36.69 8.14
N GLN A 88 7.98 36.20 6.97
CA GLN A 88 8.32 36.81 5.67
C GLN A 88 7.05 37.00 4.84
#